data_AF-A0A388PIJ4-F1
#
_entry.id   AF-A0A388PIJ4-F1
#
_cell.length_a   1.000
_cell.length_b   1.000
_cell.length_c   1.000
_cell.angle_alpha   90.00
_cell.angle_beta   90.00
_cell.angle_gamma   90.00
#
_symmetry.space_group_name_H-M   'P 1'
#
loop_
_entity.id
_entity.type
_entity.pdbx_description
1 polymer ?
#
loop_
_entity_poly.entity_id
_entity_poly.type
_entity_poly.pdbx_seq_one_letter_code
_entity_poly.pdbx_strand_id
1 'polypeptide(L)'
;MFWLRLCFALLCLGALPLPAADTPKVESRRCALRFAWWNFPRNVPELALQMGRERIPVSPNPMSLSNPIDYKGDVNAVLLKKVTTGETEKDGKPKFAWVPYATIALSPTDTDMGVLLIPNETDDTCITRTFDFGLEAFPYGTLKLVNFSRARIACSLDGAVFMTEPGQTGQCPKKFEERTTAAIAVAAIEADGQQRVLYSTKVILNKTFRTLFFIVEKNGTEDERYQSQCILDVNPYPNGVPPPPVAPASNGKTSVKSSK
;
A
#
# COMPACT_ATOMS: atom_id res chain seq x y z
N MET A 1 74.05 17.93 -47.78
CA MET A 1 73.46 16.62 -47.40
C MET A 1 73.10 16.69 -45.92
N PHE A 2 71.85 17.04 -45.62
CA PHE A 2 71.30 17.17 -44.27
C PHE A 2 70.67 15.83 -43.86
N TRP A 3 71.08 15.27 -42.73
CA TRP A 3 70.45 14.09 -42.13
C TRP A 3 69.60 14.53 -40.94
N LEU A 4 68.28 14.44 -41.11
CA LEU A 4 67.27 14.64 -40.09
C LEU A 4 67.09 13.29 -39.37
N ARG A 5 67.45 13.20 -38.08
CA ARG A 5 67.08 12.06 -37.23
C ARG A 5 66.10 12.53 -36.14
N LEU A 6 64.90 11.97 -36.25
CA LEU A 6 63.71 12.19 -35.46
C LEU A 6 63.88 11.58 -34.06
N CYS A 7 63.58 12.35 -33.01
CA CYS A 7 63.51 11.87 -31.64
C CYS A 7 62.26 11.00 -31.43
N PHE A 8 62.43 9.72 -31.11
CA PHE A 8 61.36 8.87 -30.56
C PHE A 8 61.40 8.96 -29.03
N ALA A 9 60.47 9.72 -28.44
CA ALA A 9 60.18 9.64 -27.01
C ALA A 9 59.09 8.59 -26.79
N LEU A 10 59.44 7.50 -26.10
CA LEU A 10 58.49 6.51 -25.61
C LEU A 10 57.59 7.14 -24.53
N LEU A 11 56.32 7.37 -24.87
CA LEU A 11 55.26 7.65 -23.90
C LEU A 11 54.74 6.33 -23.32
N CYS A 12 55.31 5.88 -22.20
CA CYS A 12 54.68 4.89 -21.34
C CYS A 12 53.58 5.57 -20.52
N LEU A 13 52.40 5.78 -21.12
CA LEU A 13 51.17 6.07 -20.37
C LEU A 13 50.73 4.77 -19.69
N GLY A 14 51.12 4.61 -18.41
CA GLY A 14 50.50 3.65 -17.53
C GLY A 14 49.01 4.00 -17.37
N ALA A 15 48.14 3.15 -17.92
CA ALA A 15 46.72 3.21 -17.66
C ALA A 15 46.49 2.93 -16.18
N LEU A 16 46.15 3.96 -15.41
CA LEU A 16 45.56 3.81 -14.09
C LEU A 16 44.24 3.04 -14.25
N PRO A 17 43.98 1.97 -13.49
CA PRO A 17 42.67 1.35 -13.47
C PRO A 17 41.69 2.39 -12.90
N LEU A 18 40.72 2.80 -13.72
CA LEU A 18 39.53 3.50 -13.25
C LEU A 18 38.89 2.65 -12.14
N PRO A 19 38.59 3.20 -10.96
CA PRO A 19 37.79 2.48 -9.99
C PRO A 19 36.46 2.12 -10.66
N ALA A 20 36.09 0.85 -10.58
CA ALA A 20 34.77 0.39 -11.00
C ALA A 20 33.74 1.33 -10.35
N ALA A 21 32.89 1.95 -11.17
CA ALA A 21 31.77 2.72 -10.67
C ALA A 21 30.98 1.81 -9.72
N ASP A 22 30.91 2.19 -8.43
CA ASP A 22 30.03 1.54 -7.48
C ASP A 22 28.64 1.49 -8.12
N THR A 23 28.17 0.29 -8.47
CA THR A 23 26.80 0.10 -8.90
C THR A 23 25.91 0.76 -7.84
N PRO A 24 25.02 1.70 -8.21
CA PRO A 24 24.21 2.41 -7.23
C PRO A 24 23.50 1.36 -6.40
N LYS A 25 23.78 1.38 -5.08
CA LYS A 25 23.20 0.45 -4.13
C LYS A 25 21.70 0.69 -4.16
N VAL A 26 20.98 -0.16 -4.89
CA VAL A 26 19.53 -0.04 -5.03
C VAL A 26 18.96 -0.12 -3.62
N GLU A 27 18.38 0.99 -3.16
CA GLU A 27 17.84 1.07 -1.81
C GLU A 27 16.67 0.08 -1.70
N SER A 28 16.87 -0.96 -0.90
CA SER A 28 15.82 -1.93 -0.63
C SER A 28 14.94 -1.47 0.53
N ARG A 29 13.63 -1.59 0.39
CA ARG A 29 12.63 -1.39 1.45
C ARG A 29 12.12 -2.73 1.97
N ARG A 30 11.66 -2.72 3.22
CA ARG A 30 11.00 -3.85 3.86
C ARG A 30 9.81 -3.37 4.67
N CYS A 31 8.61 -3.84 4.34
CA CYS A 31 7.38 -3.52 5.06
C CYS A 31 6.32 -4.61 4.78
N ALA A 32 5.24 -4.62 5.54
CA ALA A 32 4.04 -5.36 5.19
C ALA A 32 3.16 -4.51 4.27
N LEU A 33 2.69 -5.08 3.15
CA LEU A 33 1.72 -4.45 2.25
C LEU A 33 0.39 -5.20 2.31
N ARG A 34 -0.70 -4.44 2.45
CA ARG A 34 -2.07 -4.96 2.45
C ARG A 34 -2.88 -4.24 1.40
N PHE A 35 -3.64 -4.98 0.60
CA PHE A 35 -4.35 -4.42 -0.54
C PHE A 35 -5.86 -4.48 -0.33
N ALA A 36 -6.56 -3.43 -0.73
CA ALA A 36 -8.02 -3.41 -0.86
C ALA A 36 -8.41 -2.64 -2.12
N TRP A 37 -9.51 -3.07 -2.75
CA TRP A 37 -10.15 -2.25 -3.79
C TRP A 37 -11.01 -1.17 -3.14
N TRP A 38 -11.09 0.03 -3.74
CA TRP A 38 -12.13 1.00 -3.41
C TRP A 38 -13.51 0.47 -3.79
N ASN A 39 -13.62 0.00 -5.03
CA ASN A 39 -14.74 -0.75 -5.58
C ASN A 39 -14.14 -1.79 -6.52
N PHE A 40 -14.83 -2.91 -6.73
CA PHE A 40 -14.41 -3.84 -7.77
C PHE A 40 -14.36 -3.10 -9.12
N PRO A 41 -13.27 -3.24 -9.89
CA PRO A 41 -13.27 -2.81 -11.28
C PRO A 41 -14.27 -3.66 -12.07
N ARG A 42 -14.80 -3.13 -13.17
CA ARG A 42 -15.78 -3.87 -14.00
C ARG A 42 -15.20 -5.18 -14.54
N ASN A 43 -13.92 -5.15 -14.91
CA ASN A 43 -13.14 -6.32 -15.29
C ASN A 43 -12.02 -6.49 -14.27
N VAL A 44 -12.13 -7.49 -13.38
CA VAL A 44 -11.14 -7.73 -12.33
C VAL A 44 -9.84 -8.24 -12.93
N PRO A 45 -8.73 -7.47 -12.86
CA PRO A 45 -7.46 -7.92 -13.40
C PRO A 45 -6.83 -9.00 -12.52
N GLU A 46 -6.09 -9.92 -13.14
CA GLU A 46 -5.15 -10.79 -12.42
C GLU A 46 -3.91 -9.95 -12.07
N LEU A 47 -3.64 -9.80 -10.77
CA LEU A 47 -2.60 -8.92 -10.24
C LEU A 47 -1.47 -9.72 -9.58
N ALA A 48 -0.28 -9.17 -9.65
CA ALA A 48 0.86 -9.66 -8.89
C ALA A 48 1.80 -8.53 -8.47
N LEU A 49 2.31 -8.60 -7.25
CA LEU A 49 3.35 -7.70 -6.75
C LEU A 49 4.72 -8.19 -7.23
N GLN A 50 5.49 -7.31 -7.88
CA GLN A 50 6.84 -7.62 -8.33
C GLN A 50 7.82 -7.55 -7.15
N MET A 51 8.54 -8.65 -6.90
CA MET A 51 9.58 -8.74 -5.86
C MET A 51 10.83 -9.38 -6.46
N GLY A 52 11.76 -8.55 -6.95
CA GLY A 52 12.96 -9.02 -7.63
C GLY A 52 12.62 -9.76 -8.92
N ARG A 53 12.77 -11.09 -8.95
CA ARG A 53 12.36 -11.95 -10.09
C ARG A 53 11.02 -12.66 -9.85
N GLU A 54 10.51 -12.62 -8.62
CA GLU A 54 9.27 -13.28 -8.23
C GLU A 54 8.07 -12.36 -8.43
N ARG A 55 6.90 -12.98 -8.62
CA ARG A 55 5.61 -12.31 -8.74
C ARG A 55 4.68 -12.93 -7.73
N ILE A 56 4.34 -12.18 -6.69
CA ILE A 56 3.45 -12.64 -5.62
C ILE A 56 2.01 -12.30 -6.02
N PRO A 57 1.10 -13.30 -6.20
CA PRO A 57 -0.28 -13.01 -6.57
C PRO A 57 -0.98 -12.11 -5.55
N VAL A 58 -1.78 -11.16 -6.04
CA VAL A 58 -2.57 -10.25 -5.22
C VAL A 58 -4.04 -10.34 -5.64
N SER A 59 -4.93 -10.59 -4.69
CA SER A 59 -6.37 -10.69 -4.93
C SER A 59 -7.12 -9.89 -3.85
N PRO A 60 -7.20 -8.56 -4.00
CA PRO A 60 -7.83 -7.69 -3.01
C PRO A 60 -9.35 -7.83 -3.04
N ASN A 61 -9.98 -7.63 -1.89
CA ASN A 61 -11.43 -7.46 -1.77
C ASN A 61 -11.78 -5.96 -1.71
N PRO A 62 -13.00 -5.55 -2.10
CA PRO A 62 -13.45 -4.18 -1.93
C PRO A 62 -13.58 -3.85 -0.45
N MET A 63 -12.97 -2.74 -0.04
CA MET A 63 -13.00 -2.21 1.33
C MET A 63 -12.70 -3.26 2.41
N SER A 64 -11.81 -4.21 2.10
CA SER A 64 -11.32 -5.20 3.04
C SER A 64 -9.85 -5.49 2.72
N LEU A 65 -8.97 -5.12 3.66
CA LEU A 65 -7.53 -5.26 3.50
C LEU A 65 -7.17 -6.75 3.47
N SER A 66 -6.32 -7.13 2.51
CA SER A 66 -5.75 -8.46 2.44
C SER A 66 -4.90 -8.79 3.67
N ASN A 67 -4.54 -10.06 3.80
CA ASN A 67 -3.43 -10.47 4.64
C ASN A 67 -2.15 -9.71 4.25
N PRO A 68 -1.25 -9.45 5.22
CA PRO A 68 -0.01 -8.76 4.95
C PRO A 68 0.87 -9.60 4.03
N ILE A 69 1.42 -8.96 3.00
CA ILE A 69 2.49 -9.49 2.17
C ILE A 69 3.79 -8.87 2.66
N ASP A 70 4.73 -9.70 3.11
CA ASP A 70 6.07 -9.27 3.52
C ASP A 70 6.86 -8.81 2.30
N TYR A 71 6.82 -7.51 2.01
CA TYR A 71 7.51 -6.92 0.88
C TYR A 71 8.99 -6.73 1.21
N LYS A 72 9.84 -7.11 0.25
CA LYS A 72 11.27 -6.80 0.22
C LYS A 72 11.68 -6.52 -1.21
N GLY A 73 12.01 -5.28 -1.51
CA GLY A 73 12.30 -4.87 -2.89
C GLY A 73 12.63 -3.40 -3.01
N ASP A 74 12.46 -2.85 -4.22
CA ASP A 74 12.74 -1.46 -4.54
C ASP A 74 11.87 -0.46 -3.75
N VAL A 75 12.33 0.80 -3.72
CA VAL A 75 11.59 1.94 -3.12
C VAL A 75 10.23 2.19 -3.78
N ASN A 76 10.06 1.74 -5.02
CA ASN A 76 8.82 1.82 -5.78
C ASN A 76 8.31 0.40 -5.99
N ALA A 77 7.46 -0.09 -5.09
CA ALA A 77 6.85 -1.40 -5.26
C ALA A 77 5.87 -1.36 -6.44
N VAL A 78 6.02 -2.30 -7.37
CA VAL A 78 5.24 -2.32 -8.61
C VAL A 78 4.20 -3.43 -8.56
N LEU A 79 2.94 -3.04 -8.67
CA LEU A 79 1.82 -3.95 -8.90
C LEU A 79 1.65 -4.14 -10.39
N LEU A 80 1.76 -5.39 -10.84
CA LEU A 80 1.62 -5.78 -12.23
C LEU A 80 0.21 -6.29 -12.50
N LYS A 81 -0.27 -6.07 -13.73
CA LYS A 81 -1.49 -6.67 -14.29
C LYS A 81 -1.11 -7.63 -15.41
N LYS A 82 -1.75 -8.79 -15.43
CA LYS A 82 -1.65 -9.74 -16.54
C LYS A 82 -2.53 -9.30 -17.69
N VAL A 83 -1.98 -9.29 -18.90
CA VAL A 83 -2.67 -8.91 -20.13
C VAL A 83 -2.42 -9.94 -21.22
N THR A 84 -3.39 -10.12 -22.11
CA THR A 84 -3.22 -10.95 -23.32
C THR A 84 -2.47 -10.12 -24.37
N THR A 85 -1.45 -10.68 -25.01
CA THR A 85 -0.63 -9.93 -26.00
C THR A 85 -1.25 -9.88 -27.40
N GLY A 86 -2.36 -10.59 -27.63
CA GLY A 86 -2.95 -10.79 -28.95
C GLY A 86 -2.20 -11.80 -29.82
N GLU A 87 -1.10 -12.37 -29.32
CA GLU A 87 -0.36 -13.46 -29.96
C GLU A 87 -0.77 -14.81 -29.37
N THR A 88 -0.56 -15.88 -30.13
CA THR A 88 -0.72 -17.26 -29.64
C THR A 88 0.64 -17.93 -29.46
N GLU A 89 0.75 -18.75 -28.43
CA GLU A 89 1.86 -19.68 -28.27
C GLU A 89 1.80 -20.76 -29.36
N LYS A 90 2.89 -21.53 -29.50
CA LYS A 90 3.01 -22.59 -30.52
C LYS A 90 1.94 -23.68 -30.37
N ASP A 91 1.35 -23.82 -29.19
CA ASP A 91 0.26 -24.76 -28.88
C ASP A 91 -1.15 -24.18 -29.13
N GLY A 92 -1.23 -22.95 -29.66
CA GLY A 92 -2.49 -22.27 -29.97
C GLY A 92 -3.12 -21.53 -28.78
N LYS A 93 -2.52 -21.55 -27.58
CA LYS A 93 -3.04 -20.80 -26.43
C LYS A 93 -2.71 -19.31 -26.51
N PRO A 94 -3.53 -18.42 -25.93
CA PRO A 94 -3.20 -17.01 -25.84
C PRO A 94 -1.91 -16.80 -25.05
N LYS A 95 -1.00 -15.98 -25.59
CA LYS A 95 0.21 -15.55 -24.89
C LYS A 95 -0.12 -14.38 -23.97
N PHE A 96 0.48 -14.41 -22.77
CA PHE A 96 0.26 -13.39 -21.75
C PHE A 96 1.55 -12.61 -21.46
N ALA A 97 1.38 -11.35 -21.09
CA ALA A 97 2.43 -10.49 -20.56
C ALA A 97 2.00 -9.89 -19.22
N TRP A 98 2.98 -9.45 -18.45
CA TRP A 98 2.76 -8.69 -17.22
C TRP A 98 3.21 -7.26 -17.45
N VAL A 99 2.31 -6.31 -17.23
CA VAL A 99 2.57 -4.88 -17.42
C VAL A 99 2.38 -4.13 -16.10
N PRO A 100 3.14 -3.06 -15.83
CA PRO A 100 2.90 -2.19 -14.68
C PRO A 100 1.46 -1.68 -14.65
N TYR A 101 0.82 -1.79 -13.50
CA TYR A 101 -0.57 -1.39 -13.29
C TYR A 101 -0.69 -0.28 -12.23
N ALA A 102 0.10 -0.39 -11.15
CA ALA A 102 0.24 0.68 -10.18
C ALA A 102 1.63 0.67 -9.55
N THR A 103 2.04 1.82 -9.02
CA THR A 103 3.30 1.98 -8.27
C THR A 103 3.00 2.49 -6.87
N ILE A 104 3.74 1.99 -5.88
CA ILE A 104 3.59 2.30 -4.47
C ILE A 104 4.95 2.83 -4.00
N ALA A 105 5.00 4.12 -3.68
CA ALA A 105 6.21 4.73 -3.14
C ALA A 105 6.34 4.39 -1.66
N LEU A 106 7.51 3.88 -1.25
CA LEU A 106 7.79 3.41 0.10
C LEU A 106 8.88 4.24 0.78
N SER A 107 8.56 4.72 1.99
CA SER A 107 9.47 5.40 2.90
C SER A 107 10.34 4.40 3.68
N PRO A 108 11.56 4.79 4.13
CA PRO A 108 12.34 3.99 5.07
C PRO A 108 11.62 3.67 6.39
N THR A 109 10.63 4.48 6.77
CA THR A 109 9.90 4.35 8.04
C THR A 109 8.64 3.49 7.93
N ASP A 110 8.27 3.06 6.72
CA ASP A 110 7.04 2.29 6.51
C ASP A 110 7.21 0.88 7.08
N THR A 111 6.28 0.46 7.96
CA THR A 111 6.33 -0.87 8.58
C THR A 111 5.15 -1.76 8.17
N ASP A 112 3.92 -1.24 8.18
CA ASP A 112 2.69 -1.93 7.77
C ASP A 112 1.79 -0.93 7.07
N MET A 113 1.60 -1.10 5.76
CA MET A 113 0.92 -0.14 4.90
C MET A 113 -0.34 -0.74 4.32
N GLY A 114 -1.44 0.00 4.45
CA GLY A 114 -2.64 -0.22 3.66
C GLY A 114 -2.49 0.45 2.29
N VAL A 115 -2.83 -0.28 1.23
CA VAL A 115 -2.82 0.16 -0.16
C VAL A 115 -4.24 0.04 -0.70
N LEU A 116 -4.87 1.18 -0.91
CA LEU A 116 -6.18 1.26 -1.55
C LEU A 116 -5.99 1.44 -3.05
N LEU A 117 -6.59 0.53 -3.82
CA LEU A 117 -6.58 0.52 -5.27
C LEU A 117 -7.87 1.16 -5.79
N ILE A 118 -7.74 2.25 -6.52
CA ILE A 118 -8.84 2.99 -7.13
C ILE A 118 -8.74 2.82 -8.65
N PRO A 119 -9.53 1.91 -9.25
CA PRO A 119 -9.45 1.68 -10.69
C PRO A 119 -9.95 2.91 -11.46
N ASN A 120 -9.23 3.26 -12.52
CA ASN A 120 -9.71 4.20 -13.53
C ASN A 120 -10.15 3.39 -14.76
N GLU A 121 -11.46 3.31 -14.93
CA GLU A 121 -12.09 2.50 -15.95
C GLU A 121 -11.91 3.06 -17.38
N THR A 122 -11.56 4.34 -17.52
CA THR A 122 -11.43 4.99 -18.83
C THR A 122 -10.11 4.66 -19.51
N ASP A 123 -9.03 4.57 -18.73
CA ASP A 123 -7.67 4.34 -19.24
C ASP A 123 -7.09 2.97 -18.82
N ASP A 124 -7.89 2.15 -18.13
CA ASP A 124 -7.49 0.82 -17.63
C ASP A 124 -6.22 0.88 -16.76
N THR A 125 -6.12 1.96 -15.97
CA THR A 125 -5.08 2.18 -14.95
C THR A 125 -5.64 2.07 -13.54
N CYS A 126 -4.76 2.12 -12.54
CA CYS A 126 -5.15 2.16 -11.14
C CYS A 126 -4.37 3.23 -10.38
N ILE A 127 -5.11 4.08 -9.68
CA ILE A 127 -4.54 5.03 -8.73
C ILE A 127 -4.38 4.30 -7.40
N THR A 128 -3.18 4.39 -6.83
CA THR A 128 -2.91 3.92 -5.47
C THR A 128 -3.07 5.06 -4.47
N ARG A 129 -3.57 4.70 -3.29
CA ARG A 129 -3.46 5.52 -2.10
C ARG A 129 -2.94 4.68 -0.95
N THR A 130 -1.97 5.22 -0.23
CA THR A 130 -1.31 4.54 0.87
C THR A 130 -1.64 5.20 2.20
N PHE A 131 -1.65 4.41 3.26
CA PHE A 131 -1.79 4.90 4.63
C PHE A 131 -1.10 3.95 5.59
N ASP A 132 -0.62 4.49 6.71
CA ASP A 132 -0.01 3.71 7.78
C ASP A 132 -1.08 2.89 8.53
N PHE A 133 -0.92 1.58 8.50
CA PHE A 133 -1.79 0.59 9.11
C PHE A 133 -1.13 -0.13 10.30
N GLY A 134 0.07 0.32 10.71
CA GLY A 134 0.75 -0.14 11.90
C GLY A 134 -0.07 0.11 13.16
N LEU A 135 0.07 -0.78 14.15
CA LEU A 135 -0.67 -0.69 15.41
C LEU A 135 -0.27 0.51 16.28
N GLU A 136 0.98 0.96 16.14
CA GLU A 136 1.48 2.14 16.87
C GLU A 136 0.80 3.41 16.37
N ALA A 137 0.81 3.63 15.06
CA ALA A 137 0.17 4.79 14.46
C ALA A 137 -1.35 4.68 14.42
N PHE A 138 -1.92 3.47 14.39
CA PHE A 138 -3.37 3.26 14.27
C PHE A 138 -3.87 2.14 15.20
N PRO A 139 -3.95 2.40 16.51
CA PRO A 139 -4.31 1.36 17.48
C PRO A 139 -5.79 0.97 17.41
N TYR A 140 -6.11 -0.24 17.88
CA TYR A 140 -7.49 -0.67 18.07
C TYR A 140 -8.26 0.25 19.03
N GLY A 141 -9.57 0.40 18.80
CA GLY A 141 -10.42 1.35 19.50
C GLY A 141 -10.33 2.77 18.97
N THR A 142 -9.72 3.00 17.81
CA THR A 142 -9.64 4.34 17.19
C THR A 142 -10.30 4.41 15.83
N LEU A 143 -10.56 5.65 15.40
CA LEU A 143 -11.03 5.98 14.07
C LEU A 143 -10.02 6.89 13.38
N LYS A 144 -9.65 6.56 12.14
CA LYS A 144 -8.88 7.43 11.24
C LYS A 144 -9.75 7.84 10.06
N LEU A 145 -9.56 9.07 9.59
CA LEU A 145 -10.14 9.59 8.37
C LEU A 145 -9.01 9.81 7.35
N VAL A 146 -9.16 9.26 6.16
CA VAL A 146 -8.22 9.45 5.06
C VAL A 146 -8.88 10.30 4.00
N ASN A 147 -8.31 11.48 3.74
CA ASN A 147 -8.89 12.47 2.83
C ASN A 147 -8.20 12.46 1.47
N PHE A 148 -8.86 11.88 0.46
CA PHE A 148 -8.42 11.92 -0.93
C PHE A 148 -9.18 12.95 -1.76
N SER A 149 -9.86 13.90 -1.12
CA SER A 149 -10.48 15.04 -1.78
C SER A 149 -9.58 16.27 -1.78
N ARG A 150 -9.98 17.30 -2.52
CA ARG A 150 -9.34 18.61 -2.53
C ARG A 150 -9.88 19.54 -1.44
N ALA A 151 -10.95 19.16 -0.76
CA ALA A 151 -11.51 19.93 0.34
C ALA A 151 -10.89 19.53 1.68
N ARG A 152 -10.87 20.46 2.62
CA ARG A 152 -10.57 20.15 4.02
C ARG A 152 -11.77 19.43 4.63
N ILE A 153 -11.55 18.33 5.34
CA ILE A 153 -12.64 17.55 5.93
C ILE A 153 -12.66 17.76 7.44
N ALA A 154 -13.81 18.15 7.96
CA ALA A 154 -14.11 18.16 9.39
C ALA A 154 -14.81 16.85 9.78
N CYS A 155 -14.35 16.23 10.85
CA CYS A 155 -15.02 15.08 11.45
C CYS A 155 -15.29 15.39 12.93
N SER A 156 -16.56 15.31 13.33
CA SER A 156 -17.00 15.33 14.72
C SER A 156 -17.32 13.89 15.13
N LEU A 157 -16.70 13.43 16.21
CA LEU A 157 -16.97 12.14 16.81
C LEU A 157 -17.08 12.30 18.32
N ASP A 158 -18.26 11.96 18.86
CA ASP A 158 -18.52 12.03 20.30
C ASP A 158 -18.17 13.41 20.90
N GLY A 159 -18.50 14.48 20.18
CA GLY A 159 -18.21 15.87 20.57
C GLY A 159 -16.76 16.33 20.40
N ALA A 160 -15.82 15.45 20.03
CA ALA A 160 -14.47 15.84 19.62
C ALA A 160 -14.44 16.12 18.11
N VAL A 161 -13.86 17.25 17.71
CA VAL A 161 -13.72 17.63 16.30
C VAL A 161 -12.24 17.55 15.90
N PHE A 162 -11.97 16.95 14.75
CA PHE A 162 -10.66 16.95 14.13
C PHE A 162 -10.76 17.27 12.64
N MET A 163 -9.75 17.97 12.13
CA MET A 163 -9.68 18.41 10.74
C MET A 163 -8.65 17.56 9.99
N THR A 164 -8.95 17.26 8.73
CA THR A 164 -8.06 16.51 7.83
C THR A 164 -7.83 17.29 6.55
N GLU A 165 -6.59 17.70 6.31
CA GLU A 165 -6.22 18.41 5.08
C GLU A 165 -6.34 17.52 3.83
N PRO A 166 -6.44 18.12 2.64
CA PRO A 166 -6.35 17.41 1.37
C PRO A 166 -5.12 16.49 1.31
N GLY A 167 -5.33 15.23 0.94
CA GLY A 167 -4.27 14.23 0.81
C GLY A 167 -3.71 13.68 2.12
N GLN A 168 -4.25 14.07 3.28
CA GLN A 168 -3.75 13.67 4.60
C GLN A 168 -4.65 12.64 5.29
N THR A 169 -4.12 12.07 6.37
CA THR A 169 -4.88 11.22 7.30
C THR A 169 -5.06 11.95 8.63
N GLY A 170 -6.31 12.12 9.05
CA GLY A 170 -6.68 12.63 10.37
C GLY A 170 -6.98 11.48 11.32
N GLN A 171 -6.67 11.65 12.59
CA GLN A 171 -6.94 10.66 13.63
C GLN A 171 -7.87 11.25 14.67
N CYS A 172 -8.89 10.47 15.04
CA CYS A 172 -9.72 10.83 16.18
C CYS A 172 -8.85 10.87 17.45
N PRO A 173 -8.91 11.95 18.24
CA PRO A 173 -8.12 12.07 19.47
C PRO A 173 -8.60 11.12 20.58
N LYS A 174 -9.80 10.55 20.45
CA LYS A 174 -10.37 9.62 21.43
C LYS A 174 -10.04 8.17 21.06
N LYS A 175 -9.69 7.39 22.08
CA LYS A 175 -9.59 5.93 22.03
C LYS A 175 -10.71 5.33 22.88
N PHE A 176 -11.44 4.38 22.29
CA PHE A 176 -12.62 3.76 22.88
C PHE A 176 -12.26 2.36 23.36
N GLU A 177 -12.11 2.18 24.67
CA GLU A 177 -11.77 0.89 25.28
C GLU A 177 -13.01 0.01 25.49
N GLU A 178 -14.12 0.63 25.88
CA GLU A 178 -15.42 -0.02 26.11
C GLU A 178 -16.36 0.20 24.93
N ARG A 179 -17.47 -0.54 24.91
CA ARG A 179 -18.51 -0.37 23.89
C ARG A 179 -19.21 0.97 24.06
N THR A 180 -18.93 1.90 23.16
CA THR A 180 -19.54 3.23 23.13
C THR A 180 -20.36 3.42 21.86
N THR A 181 -21.57 3.94 22.00
CA THR A 181 -22.36 4.44 20.87
C THR A 181 -22.11 5.93 20.75
N ALA A 182 -21.47 6.36 19.67
CA ALA A 182 -21.09 7.75 19.43
C ALA A 182 -21.79 8.31 18.20
N ALA A 183 -22.19 9.58 18.25
CA ALA A 183 -22.58 10.30 17.05
C ALA A 183 -21.33 10.68 16.26
N ILE A 184 -21.37 10.44 14.95
CA ILE A 184 -20.34 10.87 14.00
C ILE A 184 -20.98 11.78 12.96
N ALA A 185 -20.32 12.88 12.64
CA ALA A 185 -20.67 13.76 11.52
C ALA A 185 -19.40 14.14 10.77
N VAL A 186 -19.43 14.04 9.44
CA VAL A 186 -18.33 14.36 8.55
C VAL A 186 -18.81 15.40 7.55
N ALA A 187 -18.05 16.48 7.39
CA ALA A 187 -18.36 17.56 6.45
C ALA A 187 -17.13 17.98 5.66
N ALA A 188 -17.31 18.29 4.38
CA ALA A 188 -16.33 19.04 3.60
C ALA A 188 -16.48 20.53 3.92
N ILE A 189 -15.35 21.20 4.08
CA ILE A 189 -15.27 22.65 4.15
C ILE A 189 -14.92 23.14 2.75
N GLU A 190 -15.90 23.73 2.08
CA GLU A 190 -15.75 24.26 0.73
C GLU A 190 -14.91 25.55 0.74
N ALA A 191 -14.44 25.98 -0.43
CA ALA A 191 -13.52 27.11 -0.56
C ALA A 191 -14.11 28.45 -0.09
N ASP A 192 -15.43 28.58 -0.12
CA ASP A 192 -16.18 29.74 0.39
C ASP A 192 -16.44 29.69 1.91
N GLY A 193 -15.97 28.63 2.58
CA GLY A 193 -16.17 28.38 4.00
C GLY A 193 -17.47 27.67 4.36
N GLN A 194 -18.32 27.33 3.38
CA GLN A 194 -19.53 26.56 3.64
C GLN A 194 -19.19 25.13 4.06
N GLN A 195 -20.04 24.57 4.93
CA GLN A 195 -19.92 23.18 5.37
C GLN A 195 -20.93 22.31 4.62
N ARG A 196 -20.41 21.37 3.84
CA ARG A 196 -21.22 20.36 3.17
C ARG A 196 -21.18 19.07 3.97
N VAL A 197 -22.30 18.68 4.57
CA VAL A 197 -22.39 17.40 5.30
C VAL A 197 -22.27 16.25 4.31
N LEU A 198 -21.31 15.36 4.54
CA LEU A 198 -21.05 14.18 3.71
C LEU A 198 -21.64 12.91 4.33
N TYR A 199 -21.63 12.84 5.67
CA TYR A 199 -22.04 11.66 6.42
C TYR A 199 -22.45 12.07 7.83
N SER A 200 -23.55 11.53 8.35
CA SER A 200 -23.96 11.75 9.73
C SER A 200 -24.76 10.56 10.24
N THR A 201 -24.30 9.90 11.31
CA THR A 201 -24.98 8.73 11.89
C THR A 201 -24.51 8.46 13.33
N LYS A 202 -24.96 7.34 13.90
CA LYS A 202 -24.38 6.75 15.11
C LYS A 202 -23.51 5.55 14.75
N VAL A 203 -22.33 5.47 15.36
CA VAL A 203 -21.40 4.34 15.23
C VAL A 203 -21.19 3.68 16.59
N ILE A 204 -20.87 2.39 16.57
CA ILE A 204 -20.39 1.67 17.74
C ILE A 204 -18.88 1.60 17.64
N LEU A 205 -18.19 1.91 18.73
CA LEU A 205 -16.73 1.89 18.83
C LEU A 205 -16.32 1.14 20.09
N ASN A 206 -15.21 0.38 20.02
CA ASN A 206 -14.56 -0.28 21.15
C ASN A 206 -13.17 -0.81 20.73
N LYS A 207 -12.43 -1.37 21.69
CA LYS A 207 -11.08 -1.92 21.46
C LYS A 207 -11.00 -3.18 20.57
N THR A 208 -12.12 -3.78 20.18
CA THR A 208 -12.11 -5.01 19.37
C THR A 208 -12.01 -4.73 17.88
N PHE A 209 -12.04 -3.48 17.45
CA PHE A 209 -11.80 -3.09 16.06
C PHE A 209 -11.25 -1.66 15.98
N ARG A 210 -10.75 -1.30 14.80
CA ARG A 210 -10.42 0.07 14.41
C ARG A 210 -11.10 0.39 13.09
N THR A 211 -11.44 1.66 12.90
CA THR A 211 -12.24 2.09 11.75
C THR A 211 -11.44 3.07 10.90
N LEU A 212 -11.25 2.76 9.62
CA LEU A 212 -10.74 3.72 8.63
C LEU A 212 -11.92 4.24 7.84
N PHE A 213 -12.11 5.56 7.85
CA PHE A 213 -13.10 6.25 7.04
C PHE A 213 -12.38 6.94 5.89
N PHE A 214 -12.88 6.81 4.68
CA PHE A 214 -12.24 7.34 3.48
C PHE A 214 -13.19 8.33 2.81
N ILE A 215 -12.65 9.46 2.38
CA ILE A 215 -13.35 10.43 1.53
C ILE A 215 -12.62 10.49 0.20
N VAL A 216 -13.32 10.23 -0.89
CA VAL A 216 -12.80 10.37 -2.26
C VAL A 216 -13.65 11.41 -2.98
N GLU A 217 -12.98 12.29 -3.72
CA GLU A 217 -13.66 13.21 -4.64
C GLU A 217 -13.73 12.60 -6.04
N LYS A 218 -14.92 12.64 -6.65
CA LYS A 218 -15.15 12.25 -8.04
C LYS A 218 -15.51 13.47 -8.88
N ASN A 219 -15.23 13.36 -10.17
CA ASN A 219 -15.80 14.25 -11.17
C ASN A 219 -17.29 13.89 -11.30
N GLY A 220 -18.17 14.77 -10.85
CA GLY A 220 -19.62 14.57 -10.82
C GLY A 220 -20.35 15.88 -10.57
N THR A 221 -21.67 15.81 -10.46
CA THR A 221 -22.48 16.92 -9.97
C THR A 221 -22.11 17.25 -8.53
N GLU A 222 -22.46 18.45 -8.05
CA GLU A 222 -22.14 18.87 -6.68
C GLU A 222 -22.57 17.82 -5.63
N ASP A 223 -23.75 17.21 -5.84
CA ASP A 223 -24.36 16.21 -4.97
C ASP A 223 -23.65 14.86 -4.93
N GLU A 224 -22.94 14.49 -5.98
CA GLU A 224 -22.23 13.21 -6.11
C GLU A 224 -20.71 13.36 -6.01
N ARG A 225 -20.23 14.60 -5.78
CA ARG A 225 -18.82 14.95 -5.77
C ARG A 225 -18.01 14.16 -4.76
N TYR A 226 -18.58 13.86 -3.60
CA TYR A 226 -17.89 13.12 -2.54
C TYR A 226 -18.47 11.72 -2.38
N GLN A 227 -17.59 10.73 -2.36
CA GLN A 227 -17.92 9.37 -1.95
C GLN A 227 -17.21 9.03 -0.66
N SER A 228 -17.94 8.38 0.24
CA SER A 228 -17.40 7.89 1.50
C SER A 228 -17.56 6.39 1.61
N GLN A 229 -16.53 5.73 2.12
CA GLN A 229 -16.55 4.30 2.45
C GLN A 229 -15.69 4.08 3.70
N CYS A 230 -15.82 2.90 4.32
CA CYS A 230 -15.04 2.57 5.51
C CYS A 230 -14.53 1.13 5.50
N ILE A 231 -13.41 0.91 6.19
CA ILE A 231 -12.88 -0.40 6.53
C ILE A 231 -13.00 -0.55 8.04
N LEU A 232 -13.61 -1.66 8.47
CA LEU A 232 -13.63 -2.09 9.85
C LEU A 232 -12.61 -3.22 10.01
N ASP A 233 -11.48 -2.93 10.66
CA ASP A 233 -10.44 -3.93 10.92
C ASP A 233 -10.64 -4.51 12.32
N VAL A 234 -10.96 -5.81 12.38
CA VAL A 234 -11.22 -6.52 13.64
C VAL A 234 -9.90 -6.90 14.29
N ASN A 235 -9.79 -6.64 15.59
CA ASN A 235 -8.67 -7.08 16.40
C ASN A 235 -8.67 -8.62 16.46
N PRO A 236 -7.65 -9.31 15.91
CA PRO A 236 -7.58 -10.76 15.97
C PRO A 236 -7.41 -11.28 17.41
N TYR A 237 -6.96 -10.43 18.33
CA TYR A 237 -6.70 -10.76 19.74
C TYR A 237 -7.39 -9.75 20.67
N PRO A 238 -8.74 -9.72 20.71
CA PRO A 238 -9.49 -8.74 21.50
C PRO A 238 -9.24 -8.86 23.01
N ASN A 239 -8.78 -10.03 23.46
CA ASN A 239 -8.44 -10.34 24.85
C ASN A 239 -6.91 -10.29 25.12
N GLY A 240 -6.10 -9.84 24.17
CA GLY A 240 -4.67 -9.56 24.37
C GLY A 240 -3.72 -10.76 24.36
N VAL A 241 -4.17 -11.97 24.01
CA VAL A 241 -3.30 -13.15 23.92
C VAL A 241 -3.11 -13.53 22.44
N PRO A 242 -2.01 -13.11 21.79
CA PRO A 242 -1.62 -13.69 20.51
C PRO A 242 -1.24 -15.17 20.70
N PRO A 243 -1.53 -16.05 19.72
CA PRO A 243 -1.12 -17.44 19.78
C PRO A 243 0.41 -17.50 19.82
N PRO A 244 0.98 -18.47 20.56
CA PRO A 244 2.42 -18.67 20.57
C PRO A 244 2.92 -18.92 19.13
N PRO A 245 4.12 -18.44 18.77
CA PRO A 245 4.69 -18.70 17.46
C PRO A 245 4.75 -20.21 17.22
N VAL A 246 4.20 -20.68 16.10
CA VAL A 246 4.36 -22.07 15.69
C VAL A 246 5.83 -22.26 15.36
N ALA A 247 6.57 -22.96 16.21
CA ALA A 247 7.94 -23.36 15.92
C ALA A 247 7.93 -24.16 14.60
N PRO A 248 8.84 -23.88 13.65
CA PRO A 248 8.92 -24.67 12.42
C PRO A 248 9.10 -26.13 12.80
N ALA A 249 8.27 -27.00 12.22
CA ALA A 249 8.30 -28.44 12.47
C ALA A 249 9.75 -28.91 12.32
N SER A 250 10.39 -29.28 13.43
CA SER A 250 11.70 -29.90 13.35
C SER A 250 11.51 -31.17 12.55
N ASN A 251 12.13 -31.26 11.38
CA ASN A 251 12.25 -32.49 10.63
C ASN A 251 12.86 -33.54 11.58
N GLY A 252 12.00 -34.36 12.17
CA GLY A 252 12.38 -35.48 13.00
C GLY A 252 13.10 -36.48 12.11
N LYS A 253 14.42 -36.35 12.01
CA LYS A 253 15.30 -37.48 11.74
C LYS A 253 15.15 -38.43 12.92
N THR A 254 14.25 -39.40 12.79
CA THR A 254 14.21 -40.55 13.69
C THR A 254 15.52 -41.32 13.50
N SER A 255 16.49 -41.09 14.38
CA SER A 255 17.64 -41.97 14.53
C SER A 255 17.12 -43.27 15.12
N VAL A 256 16.99 -44.31 14.31
CA VAL A 256 16.84 -45.67 14.83
C VAL A 256 18.20 -46.07 15.40
N LYS A 257 18.35 -45.95 16.72
CA LYS A 257 19.41 -46.63 17.47
C LYS A 257 18.84 -47.94 18.02
N SER A 258 19.39 -49.03 17.50
CA SER A 258 19.25 -50.42 17.92
C SER A 258 19.60 -50.65 19.40
N SER A 259 18.94 -51.63 20.03
CA SER A 259 19.46 -52.65 20.98
C SER A 259 18.26 -53.24 21.75
N LYS A 260 18.12 -54.54 22.04
CA LYS A 260 19.08 -55.63 22.24
C LYS A 260 18.33 -56.96 22.10
#